data_AF-A0A2M9P673-F1
#
_entry.id   AF-A0A2M9P673-F1
#
_cell.length_a   1.000
_cell.length_b   1.000
_cell.length_c   1.000
_cell.angle_alpha   90.00
_cell.angle_beta   90.00
_cell.angle_gamma   90.00
#
_symmetry.space_group_name_H-M   'P 1'
#
loop_
_entity.id
_entity.type
_entity.pdbx_description
1 polymer ?
#
loop_
_entity_poly.entity_id
_entity_poly.type
_entity_poly.pdbx_seq_one_letter_code
_entity_poly.pdbx_strand_id
1 'polypeptide(L)'
;DHDAGEVVFGHFRPTKATPSVPNREGSHVYLSLCNDVIVHEVTHAILDGLRADFFVASHPDVPAFHEAFADLVAAFQRFSYQDAVAAALGKARGTLSQSEILTGIGLEFGKAIHPDRKALRTLLGDAKA
;
A
#
# COMPACT_ATOMS: atom_id res chain seq x y z
N ASP A 1 -9.56 -1.71 14.27
CA ASP A 1 -10.34 -1.33 15.45
C ASP A 1 -9.54 -1.73 16.68
N HIS A 2 -8.99 -0.73 17.38
CA HIS A 2 -8.18 -1.00 18.58
C HIS A 2 -9.02 -1.49 19.76
N ASP A 3 -10.27 -1.07 19.86
CA ASP A 3 -11.17 -1.45 20.96
C ASP A 3 -11.60 -2.91 20.80
N ALA A 4 -11.86 -3.35 19.57
CA ALA A 4 -12.20 -4.73 19.25
C ALA A 4 -10.99 -5.65 19.02
N GLY A 5 -9.79 -5.08 18.81
CA GLY A 5 -8.58 -5.84 18.46
C GLY A 5 -8.61 -6.43 17.05
N GLU A 6 -9.28 -5.76 16.11
CA GLU A 6 -9.55 -6.27 14.76
C GLU A 6 -8.82 -5.47 13.67
N VAL A 7 -8.32 -6.16 12.64
CA VAL A 7 -7.88 -5.51 11.40
C VAL A 7 -9.06 -5.45 10.44
N VAL A 8 -9.53 -4.25 10.13
CA VAL A 8 -10.77 -4.03 9.36
C VAL A 8 -10.45 -3.44 8.01
N PHE A 9 -10.87 -4.12 6.95
CA PHE A 9 -10.71 -3.64 5.58
C PHE A 9 -12.02 -3.11 5.02
N GLY A 10 -12.05 -1.82 4.71
CA GLY A 10 -13.20 -1.17 4.09
C GLY A 10 -13.33 -1.45 2.59
N HIS A 11 -14.38 -0.89 2.00
CA HIS A 11 -14.58 -0.86 0.56
C HIS A 11 -15.16 0.49 0.12
N PHE A 12 -14.93 0.88 -1.13
CA PHE A 12 -15.47 2.13 -1.67
C PHE A 12 -15.76 2.00 -3.16
N ARG A 13 -16.65 2.88 -3.66
CA ARG A 13 -16.90 3.00 -5.10
C ARG A 13 -15.72 3.73 -5.74
N PRO A 14 -15.09 3.19 -6.78
CA PRO A 14 -13.95 3.84 -7.39
C PRO A 14 -14.39 5.10 -8.15
N THR A 15 -13.57 6.16 -8.13
CA THR A 15 -13.84 7.40 -8.86
C THR A 15 -13.59 7.25 -10.37
N LYS A 16 -12.79 6.25 -10.78
CA LYS A 16 -12.50 5.85 -12.16
C LYS A 16 -12.32 4.34 -12.26
N ALA A 17 -12.52 3.78 -13.46
CA ALA A 17 -12.20 2.38 -13.70
C ALA A 17 -10.71 2.11 -13.39
N THR A 18 -10.45 1.08 -12.61
CA THR A 18 -9.11 0.52 -12.41
C THR A 18 -8.91 -0.66 -13.37
N PRO A 19 -7.69 -1.24 -13.50
CA PRO A 19 -7.49 -2.45 -14.28
C PRO A 19 -8.37 -3.62 -13.82
N SER A 20 -8.74 -3.65 -12.54
CA SER A 20 -9.45 -4.76 -11.90
C SER A 20 -10.94 -4.48 -11.67
N VAL A 21 -11.35 -3.20 -11.59
CA VAL A 21 -12.72 -2.80 -11.21
C VAL A 21 -13.24 -1.68 -12.13
N PRO A 22 -14.37 -1.88 -12.85
CA PRO A 22 -14.95 -0.83 -13.70
C PRO A 22 -15.59 0.28 -12.85
N ASN A 23 -15.71 1.51 -13.37
CA ASN A 23 -16.52 2.55 -12.73
C ASN A 23 -17.96 2.53 -13.27
N ARG A 24 -18.81 1.75 -12.62
CA ARG A 24 -20.27 1.70 -12.85
C ARG A 24 -21.01 1.50 -11.53
N GLU A 25 -22.33 1.59 -11.58
CA GLU A 25 -23.16 1.30 -10.40
C GLU A 25 -22.95 -0.14 -9.92
N GLY A 26 -22.83 -0.32 -8.61
CA GLY A 26 -22.50 -1.60 -7.97
C GLY A 26 -21.02 -1.99 -7.98
N SER A 27 -20.13 -1.18 -8.57
CA SER A 27 -18.69 -1.45 -8.51
C SER A 27 -18.07 -1.01 -7.19
N HIS A 28 -17.24 -1.88 -6.60
CA HIS A 28 -16.52 -1.62 -5.37
C HIS A 28 -15.06 -2.07 -5.47
N VAL A 29 -14.16 -1.27 -4.91
CA VAL A 29 -12.80 -1.67 -4.57
C VAL A 29 -12.82 -2.10 -3.12
N TYR A 30 -12.44 -3.35 -2.87
CA TYR A 30 -12.32 -3.92 -1.54
C TYR A 30 -10.86 -3.84 -1.09
N LEU A 31 -10.59 -3.16 0.01
CA LEU A 31 -9.22 -3.00 0.53
C LEU A 31 -8.61 -4.34 0.95
N SER A 32 -9.45 -5.32 1.28
CA SER A 32 -9.05 -6.70 1.56
C SER A 32 -8.50 -7.46 0.34
N LEU A 33 -8.50 -6.85 -0.85
CA LEU A 33 -7.86 -7.39 -2.05
C LEU A 33 -6.58 -6.63 -2.43
N CYS A 34 -6.31 -5.50 -1.77
CA CYS A 34 -5.13 -4.69 -2.04
C CYS A 34 -3.96 -5.18 -1.15
N ASN A 35 -3.04 -5.97 -1.71
CA ASN A 35 -1.95 -6.59 -0.95
C ASN A 35 -1.15 -5.58 -0.11
N ASP A 36 -0.79 -4.42 -0.67
CA ASP A 36 -0.04 -3.40 0.06
C ASP A 36 -0.79 -2.90 1.29
N VAL A 37 -2.12 -2.72 1.19
CA VAL A 37 -2.96 -2.28 2.30
C VAL A 37 -3.04 -3.38 3.35
N ILE A 38 -3.22 -4.64 2.94
CA ILE A 38 -3.25 -5.78 3.88
C ILE A 38 -1.94 -5.85 4.67
N VAL A 39 -0.80 -5.79 3.98
CA VAL A 39 0.51 -5.87 4.62
C VAL A 39 0.74 -4.67 5.54
N HIS A 40 0.35 -3.48 5.12
CA HIS A 40 0.45 -2.26 5.93
C HIS A 40 -0.35 -2.38 7.24
N GLU A 41 -1.65 -2.68 7.17
CA GLU A 41 -2.51 -2.77 8.36
C GLU A 41 -2.13 -3.93 9.29
N VAL A 42 -1.73 -5.08 8.73
CA VAL A 42 -1.25 -6.21 9.54
C VAL A 42 0.08 -5.87 10.21
N THR A 43 0.94 -5.08 9.57
CA THR A 43 2.19 -4.61 10.19
C THR A 43 1.90 -3.70 11.38
N HIS A 44 0.91 -2.80 11.28
CA HIS A 44 0.44 -2.02 12.44
C HIS A 44 0.01 -2.94 13.58
N ALA A 45 -0.86 -3.91 13.31
CA ALA A 45 -1.33 -4.85 14.34
C ALA A 45 -0.18 -5.62 15.00
N ILE A 46 0.83 -6.04 14.22
CA ILE A 46 2.03 -6.70 14.76
C ILE A 46 2.83 -5.73 15.63
N LEU A 47 3.13 -4.53 15.13
CA LEU A 47 3.89 -3.51 15.87
C LEU A 47 3.22 -3.18 17.21
N ASP A 48 1.92 -2.92 17.18
CA ASP A 48 1.13 -2.59 18.36
C ASP A 48 1.15 -3.72 19.40
N GLY A 49 1.27 -4.97 18.94
CA GLY A 49 1.39 -6.16 19.79
C GLY A 49 2.80 -6.46 20.32
N LEU A 50 3.85 -5.76 19.87
CA LEU A 50 5.24 -6.05 20.29
C LEU A 50 5.52 -5.65 21.74
N ARG A 51 4.89 -4.57 22.23
CA ARG A 51 5.09 -4.07 23.59
C ARG A 51 3.83 -3.35 24.07
N ALA A 52 3.59 -3.38 25.38
CA ALA A 52 2.61 -2.49 26.01
C ALA A 52 2.88 -1.02 25.60
N ASP A 53 1.79 -0.31 25.34
CA ASP A 53 1.73 1.10 24.96
C ASP A 53 2.52 1.47 23.69
N PHE A 54 2.87 0.50 22.84
CA PHE A 54 3.64 0.80 21.63
C PHE A 54 2.85 1.63 20.62
N PHE A 55 1.52 1.51 20.60
CA PHE A 55 0.62 2.34 19.80
C PHE A 55 0.37 3.73 20.41
N VAL A 56 0.79 3.99 21.66
CA VAL A 56 0.54 5.27 22.34
C VAL A 56 1.47 6.34 21.77
N ALA A 57 0.88 7.37 21.18
CA ALA A 57 1.59 8.51 20.59
C ALA A 57 2.23 9.43 21.65
N SER A 58 3.30 8.94 22.28
CA SER A 58 4.11 9.67 23.27
C SER A 58 4.95 10.81 22.66
N HIS A 59 5.15 10.78 21.34
CA HIS A 59 5.80 11.83 20.55
C HIS A 59 5.10 11.88 19.17
N PRO A 60 5.01 13.05 18.51
CA PRO A 60 4.44 13.16 17.15
C PRO A 60 5.12 12.23 16.12
N ASP A 61 6.37 11.83 16.36
CA ASP A 61 7.11 10.94 15.45
C ASP A 61 6.73 9.46 15.61
N VAL A 62 6.09 9.06 16.72
CA VAL A 62 5.66 7.66 16.92
C VAL A 62 4.67 7.22 15.85
N PRO A 63 3.53 7.90 15.61
CA PRO A 63 2.63 7.52 14.53
C PRO A 63 3.30 7.61 13.16
N ALA A 64 4.19 8.60 12.93
CA ALA A 64 4.94 8.71 11.68
C ALA A 64 5.87 7.51 11.46
N PHE A 65 6.50 7.00 12.52
CA PHE A 65 7.30 5.77 12.48
C PHE A 65 6.45 4.56 12.13
N HIS A 66 5.29 4.38 12.78
CA HIS A 66 4.40 3.24 12.52
C HIS A 66 3.97 3.21 11.04
N GLU A 67 3.54 4.35 10.51
CA GLU A 67 3.16 4.52 9.10
C GLU A 67 4.32 4.18 8.13
N ALA A 68 5.49 4.78 8.37
CA ALA A 68 6.65 4.59 7.51
C ALA A 68 7.18 3.15 7.57
N PHE A 69 7.14 2.52 8.75
CA PHE A 69 7.54 1.13 8.91
C PHE A 69 6.59 0.17 8.19
N ALA A 70 5.27 0.37 8.35
CA ALA A 70 4.26 -0.42 7.66
C ALA A 70 4.38 -0.31 6.13
N ASP A 71 4.65 0.89 5.61
CA ASP A 71 4.98 1.10 4.19
C ASP A 71 6.20 0.34 3.71
N LEU A 72 7.29 0.37 4.48
CA LEU A 72 8.53 -0.34 4.14
C LEU A 72 8.28 -1.85 4.10
N VAL A 73 7.54 -2.39 5.06
CA VAL A 73 7.19 -3.82 5.07
C VAL A 73 6.31 -4.16 3.85
N ALA A 74 5.29 -3.34 3.54
CA ALA A 74 4.46 -3.54 2.34
C ALA A 74 5.29 -3.50 1.04
N ALA A 75 6.22 -2.55 0.95
CA ALA A 75 7.14 -2.44 -0.18
C ALA A 75 8.03 -3.68 -0.32
N PHE A 76 8.68 -4.12 0.75
CA PHE A 76 9.56 -5.29 0.73
C PHE A 76 8.81 -6.60 0.50
N GLN A 77 7.61 -6.75 1.06
CA GLN A 77 6.78 -7.93 0.86
C GLN A 77 6.50 -8.17 -0.63
N ARG A 78 6.34 -7.11 -1.42
CA ARG A 78 6.20 -7.21 -2.87
C ARG A 78 7.36 -7.95 -3.54
N PHE A 79 8.59 -7.70 -3.08
CA PHE A 79 9.79 -8.33 -3.64
C PHE A 79 9.89 -9.83 -3.30
N SER A 80 9.07 -10.34 -2.38
CA SER A 80 8.96 -11.79 -2.12
C SER A 80 8.22 -12.54 -3.23
N TYR A 81 7.39 -11.88 -4.03
CA TYR A 81 6.65 -12.50 -5.15
C TYR A 81 7.51 -12.55 -6.42
N GLN A 82 8.39 -13.55 -6.49
CA GLN A 82 9.42 -13.67 -7.53
C GLN A 82 8.88 -13.53 -8.97
N ASP A 83 7.75 -14.19 -9.29
CA ASP A 83 7.15 -14.13 -10.63
C ASP A 83 6.65 -12.72 -10.99
N ALA A 84 6.01 -12.05 -10.03
CA ALA A 84 5.53 -10.68 -10.22
C ALA A 84 6.71 -9.71 -10.40
N VAL A 85 7.79 -9.91 -9.65
CA VAL A 85 9.04 -9.13 -9.77
C VAL A 85 9.69 -9.35 -11.13
N ALA A 86 9.86 -10.60 -11.55
CA ALA A 86 10.44 -10.94 -12.85
C ALA A 86 9.62 -10.33 -14.01
N ALA A 87 8.29 -10.44 -13.95
CA ALA A 87 7.41 -9.85 -14.95
C ALA A 87 7.51 -8.31 -14.99
N ALA A 88 7.56 -7.67 -13.82
CA ALA A 88 7.69 -6.22 -13.72
C ALA A 88 9.05 -5.72 -14.22
N LEU A 89 10.14 -6.42 -13.89
CA LEU A 89 11.48 -6.12 -14.40
C LEU A 89 11.59 -6.33 -15.91
N GLY A 90 11.00 -7.41 -16.43
CA GLY A 90 10.94 -7.67 -17.87
C GLY A 90 10.23 -6.54 -18.64
N LYS A 91 9.08 -6.07 -18.13
CA LYS A 91 8.35 -4.92 -18.69
C LYS A 91 9.16 -3.63 -18.62
N ALA A 92 9.86 -3.40 -17.51
CA ALA A 92 10.71 -2.23 -17.31
C ALA A 92 12.10 -2.35 -17.95
N ARG A 93 12.37 -3.42 -18.71
CA ARG A 93 13.66 -3.71 -19.37
C ARG A 93 14.85 -3.61 -18.39
N GLY A 94 14.65 -4.07 -17.16
CA GLY A 94 15.66 -4.03 -16.10
C GLY A 94 15.87 -2.65 -15.45
N THR A 95 15.19 -1.59 -15.89
CA THR A 95 15.31 -0.25 -15.29
C THR A 95 14.27 -0.06 -14.19
N LEU A 96 14.68 -0.19 -12.93
CA LEU A 96 13.76 -0.17 -11.78
C LEU A 96 12.91 1.13 -11.70
N SER A 97 13.50 2.28 -12.03
CA SER A 97 12.79 3.57 -12.04
C SER A 97 11.65 3.64 -13.06
N GLN A 98 11.62 2.74 -14.04
CA GLN A 98 10.55 2.63 -15.03
C GLN A 98 9.46 1.63 -14.60
N SER A 99 9.57 1.00 -13.42
CA SER A 99 8.63 0.00 -12.94
C SER A 99 7.71 0.54 -11.84
N GLU A 100 6.59 1.16 -12.24
CA GLU A 100 5.58 1.65 -11.29
C GLU A 100 5.07 0.54 -10.35
N ILE A 101 5.02 -0.71 -10.83
CA ILE A 101 4.58 -1.87 -10.04
C ILE A 101 5.52 -2.14 -8.87
N LEU A 102 6.83 -1.96 -9.06
CA LEU A 102 7.84 -2.24 -8.03
C LEU A 102 8.11 -1.05 -7.12
N THR A 103 7.89 0.17 -7.61
CA THR A 103 8.26 1.40 -6.89
C THR A 103 7.06 2.08 -6.25
N GLY A 104 5.84 1.86 -6.74
CA GLY A 104 4.62 2.46 -6.19
C GLY A 104 4.00 1.62 -5.07
N ILE A 105 3.63 2.29 -3.97
CA ILE A 105 2.89 1.69 -2.84
C ILE A 105 1.40 2.04 -2.98
N GLY A 106 0.53 1.03 -2.85
CA GLY A 106 -0.92 1.22 -2.89
C GLY A 106 -1.43 1.62 -4.27
N LEU A 107 -0.91 1.03 -5.34
CA LEU A 107 -1.25 1.39 -6.72
C LEU A 107 -2.75 1.28 -7.04
N GLU A 108 -3.38 0.16 -6.67
CA GLU A 108 -4.81 -0.04 -6.93
C GLU A 108 -5.66 0.97 -6.14
N PHE A 109 -5.32 1.20 -4.88
CA PHE A 109 -6.00 2.16 -4.05
C PHE A 109 -5.82 3.59 -4.58
N GLY A 110 -4.58 4.00 -4.87
CA GLY A 110 -4.25 5.33 -5.42
C GLY A 110 -5.01 5.63 -6.71
N LYS A 111 -5.04 4.68 -7.66
CA LYS A 111 -5.77 4.80 -8.92
C LYS A 111 -7.29 4.83 -8.74
N ALA A 112 -7.80 4.19 -7.70
CA ALA A 112 -9.23 4.12 -7.41
C ALA A 112 -9.78 5.38 -6.73
N ILE A 113 -8.95 6.10 -5.95
CA ILE A 113 -9.39 7.27 -5.18
C ILE A 113 -9.24 8.60 -5.94
N HIS A 114 -8.25 8.77 -6.82
CA HIS A 114 -7.99 10.05 -7.47
C HIS A 114 -7.53 9.92 -8.94
N PRO A 115 -8.04 10.74 -9.88
CA PRO A 115 -7.74 10.64 -11.32
C PRO A 115 -6.25 10.72 -11.67
N ASP A 116 -5.51 11.58 -10.96
CA ASP A 116 -4.10 11.85 -11.23
C ASP A 116 -3.12 11.07 -10.33
N ARG A 117 -3.63 10.29 -9.37
CA ARG A 117 -2.76 9.51 -8.49
C ARG A 117 -2.43 8.17 -9.12
N LYS A 118 -1.14 7.93 -9.33
CA LYS A 118 -0.63 6.64 -9.79
C LYS A 118 -0.50 5.62 -8.65
N ALA A 119 -0.12 6.10 -7.47
CA ALA A 119 0.12 5.36 -6.23
C ALA A 119 -0.25 6.26 -5.03
N LEU A 120 -0.27 5.70 -3.82
CA LEU A 120 -0.32 6.51 -2.60
C LEU A 120 1.03 7.18 -2.31
N ARG A 121 2.10 6.40 -2.45
CA ARG A 121 3.49 6.79 -2.18
C ARG A 121 4.39 6.12 -3.24
N THR A 122 5.60 6.65 -3.42
CA THR A 122 6.63 6.08 -4.32
C THR A 122 7.93 5.90 -3.54
N LEU A 123 8.56 4.72 -3.68
CA LEU A 123 9.84 4.37 -3.07
C LEU A 123 11.01 5.16 -3.68
N LEU A 124 10.87 5.52 -4.95
CA LEU A 124 11.81 6.40 -5.62
C LEU A 124 11.24 7.80 -5.56
N GLY A 125 12.00 8.73 -4.99
CA GLY A 125 11.69 10.15 -5.10
C GLY A 125 11.75 10.60 -6.56
N ASP A 126 11.20 11.77 -6.86
CA ASP A 126 11.49 12.45 -8.11
C ASP A 126 12.99 12.62 -8.21
N ALA A 127 13.64 11.83 -9.08
CA ALA A 127 15.02 12.06 -9.46
C ALA A 127 15.07 13.35 -10.29
N LYS A 128 14.97 14.50 -9.62
CA LYS A 128 15.50 15.74 -10.17
C LYS A 128 17.02 15.66 -10.04
N ALA A 129 17.65 15.19 -11.12
CA ALA A 129 19.00 15.59 -11.45
C ALA A 129 19.03 17.07 -11.87
#